data_AF-X0ZZ43-F1
#
_entry.id   AF-X0ZZ43-F1
#
_cell.length_a   1.000
_cell.length_b   1.000
_cell.length_c   1.000
_cell.angle_alpha   90.00
_cell.angle_beta   90.00
_cell.angle_gamma   90.00
#
_symmetry.space_group_name_H-M   'P 1'
#
loop_
_entity.id
_entity.type
_entity.pdbx_description
1 polymer ?
#
loop_
_entity_poly.entity_id
_entity_poly.type
_entity_poly.pdbx_seq_one_letter_code
_entity_poly.pdbx_strand_id
1 'polypeptide(L)'
;VEADIVLHNETEDLALVKLRSEEQYQHIATLLPKDNGVQVMDESVAVGCSLGFPPLPTVGHITRLNIQIYSLPYHMSSAQIIYGNSGGAMFMANTGELIGIPSRGVVIGWGTPITHMGLFVPIERIYAWLEEEHYDFIYDETKTEKECLDLRRTEIEAKKKAQE
;
A
#
# COMPACT_ATOMS: atom_id res chain seq x y z
N VAL A 1 15.11 -13.07 -4.33
CA VAL A 1 15.73 -11.79 -3.91
C VAL A 1 15.36 -11.57 -2.45
N GLU A 2 16.33 -11.29 -1.60
CA GLU A 2 16.09 -10.94 -0.19
C GLU A 2 15.78 -9.45 -0.07
N ALA A 3 15.23 -9.01 1.07
CA ALA A 3 14.93 -7.60 1.31
C ALA A 3 15.20 -7.20 2.76
N ASP A 4 15.51 -5.92 2.96
CA ASP A 4 15.68 -5.29 4.27
C ASP A 4 14.46 -4.42 4.59
N ILE A 5 13.97 -4.48 5.83
CA ILE A 5 12.95 -3.54 6.31
C ILE A 5 13.60 -2.18 6.46
N VAL A 6 13.05 -1.18 5.78
CA VAL A 6 13.52 0.21 5.79
C VAL A 6 12.68 1.03 6.77
N LEU A 7 11.36 0.85 6.71
CA LEU A 7 10.39 1.46 7.62
C LEU A 7 9.29 0.45 7.92
N HIS A 8 8.70 0.57 9.11
CA HIS A 8 7.47 -0.11 9.44
C HIS A 8 6.62 0.80 10.32
N ASN A 9 5.30 0.74 10.12
CA ASN A 9 4.33 1.42 10.96
C ASN A 9 3.19 0.45 11.26
N GLU A 10 3.15 -0.02 12.50
CA GLU A 10 2.16 -1.02 12.95
C GLU A 10 0.73 -0.45 12.97
N THR A 11 0.59 0.84 13.23
CA THR A 11 -0.71 1.51 13.23
C THR A 11 -1.22 1.61 11.80
N GLU A 12 -0.36 2.03 10.87
CA GLU A 12 -0.74 2.16 9.47
C GLU A 12 -0.92 0.80 8.76
N ASP A 13 -0.42 -0.29 9.35
CA ASP A 13 -0.34 -1.62 8.72
C ASP A 13 0.48 -1.58 7.43
N LEU A 14 1.59 -0.83 7.46
CA LEU A 14 2.48 -0.60 6.32
C LEU A 14 3.93 -0.90 6.68
N ALA A 15 4.65 -1.47 5.70
CA ALA A 15 6.09 -1.66 5.76
C ALA A 15 6.70 -1.31 4.40
N LEU A 16 7.85 -0.65 4.44
CA LEU A 16 8.67 -0.33 3.28
C LEU A 16 9.91 -1.20 3.34
N VAL A 17 10.20 -1.90 2.25
CA VAL A 17 11.35 -2.80 2.15
C VAL A 17 12.24 -2.41 0.98
N LYS A 18 13.55 -2.61 1.13
CA LYS A 18 14.54 -2.44 0.07
C LYS A 18 15.03 -3.80 -0.38
N LEU A 19 14.82 -4.12 -1.64
CA LEU A 19 15.34 -5.35 -2.22
C LEU A 19 16.88 -5.31 -2.22
N ARG A 20 17.50 -6.43 -1.83
CA ARG A 20 18.94 -6.67 -1.98
C ARG A 20 19.22 -7.07 -3.43
N SER A 21 19.05 -6.13 -4.34
CA SER A 21 19.21 -6.31 -5.78
C SER A 21 19.75 -5.03 -6.42
N GLU A 22 20.63 -5.20 -7.40
CA GLU A 22 21.07 -4.12 -8.30
C GLU A 22 20.33 -4.19 -9.66
N GLU A 23 19.43 -5.17 -9.83
CA GLU A 23 18.63 -5.33 -11.04
C GLU A 23 17.62 -4.18 -11.17
N GLN A 24 17.61 -3.53 -12.34
CA GLN A 24 16.58 -2.57 -12.68
C GLN A 24 15.37 -3.30 -13.28
N TYR A 25 14.26 -3.31 -12.54
CA TYR A 25 13.01 -3.89 -13.01
C TYR A 25 12.34 -2.98 -14.06
N GLN A 26 12.06 -3.54 -15.24
CA GLN A 26 11.47 -2.79 -16.37
C GLN A 26 9.98 -2.50 -16.18
N HIS A 27 9.30 -3.30 -15.37
CA HIS A 27 7.86 -3.21 -15.16
C HIS A 27 7.60 -2.96 -13.67
N ILE A 28 7.40 -1.69 -13.33
CA ILE A 28 7.03 -1.25 -11.99
C ILE A 28 5.60 -0.71 -11.99
N ALA A 29 4.93 -0.83 -10.84
CA ALA A 29 3.63 -0.20 -10.65
C ALA A 29 3.77 1.33 -10.68
N THR A 30 2.83 2.01 -11.32
CA THR A 30 2.67 3.46 -11.20
C THR A 30 1.59 3.73 -10.15
N LEU A 31 1.82 4.67 -9.23
CA LEU A 31 0.84 5.03 -8.22
C LEU A 31 -0.25 5.90 -8.86
N LEU A 32 -1.52 5.72 -8.44
CA LEU A 32 -2.59 6.63 -8.83
C LEU A 32 -2.22 8.06 -8.41
N PRO A 33 -2.22 9.05 -9.32
CA PRO A 33 -1.89 10.43 -8.98
C PRO A 33 -2.73 11.00 -7.84
N LYS A 34 -2.13 11.84 -6.98
CA LYS A 34 -2.78 12.40 -5.78
C LYS A 34 -4.02 13.26 -6.06
N ASP A 35 -4.11 13.84 -7.24
CA ASP A 35 -5.24 14.64 -7.70
C ASP A 35 -6.39 13.78 -8.25
N ASN A 36 -6.16 12.48 -8.40
CA ASN A 36 -7.15 11.48 -8.75
C ASN A 36 -7.59 10.69 -7.51
N GLY A 37 -8.79 10.14 -7.58
CA GLY A 37 -9.35 9.29 -6.54
C GLY A 37 -10.20 8.19 -7.14
N VAL A 38 -10.43 7.15 -6.35
CA VAL A 38 -11.31 6.05 -6.74
C VAL A 38 -12.76 6.33 -6.35
N GLN A 39 -13.69 5.80 -7.11
CA GLN A 39 -15.13 5.87 -6.87
C GLN A 39 -15.71 4.48 -6.65
N VAL A 40 -16.85 4.43 -5.93
CA VAL A 40 -17.63 3.19 -5.85
C VAL A 40 -18.07 2.81 -7.27
N MET A 41 -18.00 1.52 -7.59
CA MET A 41 -18.18 0.92 -8.92
C MET A 41 -16.98 1.01 -9.86
N ASP A 42 -15.90 1.72 -9.52
CA ASP A 42 -14.66 1.61 -10.30
C ASP A 42 -14.17 0.17 -10.30
N GLU A 43 -13.80 -0.33 -11.48
CA GLU A 43 -13.27 -1.68 -11.62
C GLU A 43 -11.85 -1.73 -11.04
N SER A 44 -11.60 -2.76 -10.24
CA SER A 44 -10.36 -2.92 -9.47
C SER A 44 -9.81 -4.34 -9.63
N VAL A 45 -8.49 -4.47 -9.61
CA VAL A 45 -7.79 -5.75 -9.69
C VAL A 45 -6.92 -5.95 -8.45
N ALA A 46 -7.23 -6.97 -7.65
CA ALA A 46 -6.37 -7.39 -6.55
C ALA A 46 -5.37 -8.44 -7.06
N VAL A 47 -4.08 -8.21 -6.81
CA VAL A 47 -2.99 -9.13 -7.17
C VAL A 47 -2.20 -9.50 -5.92
N GLY A 48 -2.14 -10.79 -5.62
CA GLY A 48 -1.39 -11.30 -4.46
C GLY A 48 -1.21 -12.81 -4.51
N CYS A 49 -0.49 -13.36 -3.53
CA CYS A 49 -0.15 -14.78 -3.45
C CYS A 49 -1.18 -15.55 -2.60
N SER A 50 -2.45 -15.49 -3.02
CA SER A 50 -3.58 -16.14 -2.34
C SER A 50 -3.27 -17.60 -1.99
N LEU A 51 -3.37 -17.97 -0.71
CA LEU A 51 -3.08 -19.31 -0.18
C LEU A 51 -1.70 -19.87 -0.56
N GLY A 52 -0.72 -19.00 -0.84
CA GLY A 52 0.64 -19.39 -1.22
C GLY A 52 0.79 -19.76 -2.70
N PHE A 53 -0.25 -19.58 -3.53
CA PHE A 53 -0.10 -19.67 -4.98
C PHE A 53 0.76 -18.51 -5.50
N PRO A 54 1.38 -18.65 -6.69
CA PRO A 54 2.00 -17.52 -7.39
C PRO A 54 1.01 -16.34 -7.53
N PRO A 55 1.48 -15.11 -7.83
CA PRO A 55 0.60 -13.95 -7.94
C PRO A 55 -0.64 -14.20 -8.82
N LEU A 56 -1.83 -14.06 -8.22
CA LEU A 56 -3.12 -14.29 -8.85
C LEU A 56 -3.89 -12.97 -8.97
N PRO A 57 -4.20 -12.51 -10.19
CA PRO A 57 -5.07 -11.36 -10.38
C PRO A 57 -6.54 -11.76 -10.23
N THR A 58 -7.31 -10.96 -9.49
CA THR A 58 -8.76 -11.11 -9.37
C THR A 58 -9.45 -9.77 -9.58
N VAL A 59 -10.50 -9.77 -10.41
CA VAL A 59 -11.23 -8.56 -10.80
C VAL A 59 -12.46 -8.41 -9.91
N GLY A 60 -12.79 -7.17 -9.57
CA GLY A 60 -14.01 -6.77 -8.90
C GLY A 60 -14.23 -5.28 -9.06
N HIS A 61 -15.03 -4.68 -8.19
CA HIS A 61 -15.24 -3.24 -8.17
C HIS A 61 -15.12 -2.71 -6.74
N ILE A 62 -14.80 -1.43 -6.63
CA ILE A 62 -14.85 -0.72 -5.35
C ILE A 62 -16.29 -0.71 -4.84
N THR A 63 -16.52 -1.28 -3.66
CA THR A 63 -17.86 -1.41 -3.06
C THR A 63 -18.13 -0.35 -2.01
N ARG A 64 -17.09 0.12 -1.31
CA ARG A 64 -17.16 1.15 -0.27
C ARG A 64 -15.86 1.92 -0.20
N LEU A 65 -15.99 3.20 0.11
CA LEU A 65 -14.88 4.11 0.41
C LEU A 65 -14.91 4.48 1.89
N ASN A 66 -13.74 4.81 2.42
CA ASN A 66 -13.56 5.41 3.74
C ASN A 66 -14.25 4.66 4.90
N ILE A 67 -14.16 3.33 4.92
CA ILE A 67 -14.56 2.53 6.07
C ILE A 67 -13.55 2.76 7.19
N GLN A 68 -14.02 3.20 8.36
CA GLN A 68 -13.18 3.50 9.50
C GLN A 68 -12.94 2.24 10.34
N ILE A 69 -11.67 1.82 10.44
CA ILE A 69 -11.23 0.71 11.30
C ILE A 69 -10.09 1.24 12.16
N TYR A 70 -10.27 1.23 13.48
CA TYR A 70 -9.33 1.87 14.42
C TYR A 70 -9.01 3.33 14.06
N SER A 71 -10.01 4.08 13.59
CA SER A 71 -9.88 5.47 13.12
C SER A 71 -8.99 5.67 11.89
N LEU A 72 -8.66 4.59 11.18
CA LEU A 72 -7.93 4.64 9.93
C LEU A 72 -8.88 4.34 8.75
N PRO A 73 -8.80 5.10 7.65
CA PRO A 73 -9.62 4.85 6.49
C PRO A 73 -9.12 3.62 5.72
N TYR A 74 -10.07 2.76 5.36
CA TYR A 74 -9.92 1.64 4.43
C TYR A 74 -10.91 1.79 3.27
N HIS A 75 -10.56 1.21 2.13
CA HIS A 75 -11.48 1.02 1.02
C HIS A 75 -11.82 -0.46 0.90
N MET A 76 -12.98 -0.76 0.32
CA MET A 76 -13.45 -2.12 0.12
C MET A 76 -13.64 -2.39 -1.37
N SER A 77 -13.20 -3.57 -1.80
CA SER A 77 -13.43 -4.10 -3.15
C SER A 77 -14.10 -5.46 -3.09
N SER A 78 -14.87 -5.78 -4.12
CA SER A 78 -15.39 -7.12 -4.38
C SER A 78 -14.37 -8.04 -5.04
N ALA A 79 -13.19 -7.54 -5.44
CA ALA A 79 -12.08 -8.38 -5.88
C ALA A 79 -11.70 -9.34 -4.75
N GLN A 80 -11.29 -10.57 -5.10
CA GLN A 80 -11.13 -11.63 -4.12
C GLN A 80 -9.85 -11.41 -3.30
N ILE A 81 -10.01 -10.84 -2.10
CA ILE A 81 -8.95 -10.68 -1.12
C ILE A 81 -9.14 -11.72 -0.02
N ILE A 82 -8.35 -12.78 -0.10
CA ILE A 82 -8.24 -13.84 0.91
C ILE A 82 -6.82 -13.91 1.51
N TYR A 83 -6.60 -14.85 2.44
CA TYR A 83 -5.29 -15.10 3.05
C TYR A 83 -4.19 -15.24 1.99
N GLY A 84 -3.07 -14.52 2.19
CA GLY A 84 -1.95 -14.47 1.25
C GLY A 84 -1.96 -13.28 0.28
N ASN A 85 -3.06 -12.50 0.21
CA ASN A 85 -3.06 -11.24 -0.56
C ASN A 85 -2.52 -10.04 0.23
N SER A 86 -2.43 -10.13 1.56
CA SER A 86 -1.92 -9.05 2.40
C SER A 86 -0.53 -8.60 1.94
N GLY A 87 -0.34 -7.30 1.72
CA GLY A 87 0.90 -6.73 1.18
C GLY A 87 1.04 -6.83 -0.35
N GLY A 88 0.05 -7.40 -1.05
CA GLY A 88 -0.03 -7.38 -2.50
C GLY A 88 -0.41 -6.01 -3.06
N ALA A 89 -0.94 -5.98 -4.28
CA ALA A 89 -1.32 -4.75 -4.96
C ALA A 89 -2.82 -4.71 -5.27
N MET A 90 -3.43 -3.54 -5.10
CA MET A 90 -4.75 -3.23 -5.64
C MET A 90 -4.58 -2.21 -6.76
N PHE A 91 -5.04 -2.54 -7.96
CA PHE A 91 -4.95 -1.68 -9.14
C PHE A 91 -6.31 -1.17 -9.58
N MET A 92 -6.35 0.02 -10.19
CA MET A 92 -7.48 0.46 -11.01
C MET A 92 -7.42 -0.28 -12.35
N ALA A 93 -8.49 -0.97 -12.75
CA ALA A 93 -8.43 -1.90 -13.87
C ALA A 93 -8.21 -1.22 -15.24
N ASN A 94 -8.76 -0.01 -15.41
CA ASN A 94 -8.70 0.75 -16.66
C ASN A 94 -7.33 1.41 -16.91
N THR A 95 -6.63 1.86 -15.86
CA THR A 95 -5.34 2.55 -15.97
C THR A 95 -4.14 1.68 -15.59
N GLY A 96 -4.35 0.63 -14.78
CA GLY A 96 -3.28 -0.18 -14.20
C GLY A 96 -2.52 0.52 -13.08
N GLU A 97 -3.02 1.65 -12.59
CA GLU A 97 -2.40 2.41 -11.50
C GLU A 97 -2.70 1.75 -10.14
N LEU A 98 -1.71 1.76 -9.24
CA LEU A 98 -1.83 1.27 -7.88
C LEU A 98 -2.73 2.22 -7.08
N ILE A 99 -3.84 1.69 -6.55
CA ILE A 99 -4.82 2.41 -5.75
C ILE A 99 -4.77 2.04 -4.27
N GLY A 100 -3.94 1.05 -3.91
CA GLY A 100 -3.72 0.70 -2.52
C GLY A 100 -3.12 -0.69 -2.31
N ILE A 101 -3.06 -1.11 -1.05
CA ILE A 101 -2.45 -2.38 -0.61
C ILE A 101 -3.50 -3.21 0.12
N PRO A 102 -3.84 -4.43 -0.34
CA PRO A 102 -4.70 -5.34 0.40
C PRO A 102 -4.11 -5.59 1.80
N SER A 103 -4.93 -5.44 2.83
CA SER A 103 -4.50 -5.56 4.22
C SER A 103 -5.33 -6.62 4.95
N ARG A 104 -6.66 -6.56 4.79
CA ARG A 104 -7.61 -7.34 5.60
C ARG A 104 -8.73 -7.92 4.75
N GLY A 105 -9.25 -9.07 5.15
CA GLY A 105 -10.54 -9.60 4.67
C GLY A 105 -11.54 -9.63 5.81
N VAL A 106 -12.83 -9.41 5.51
CA VAL A 106 -13.89 -9.66 6.49
C VAL A 106 -14.05 -11.17 6.67
N VAL A 107 -14.11 -11.63 7.91
CA VAL A 107 -14.27 -13.05 8.26
C VAL A 107 -15.50 -13.27 9.13
N ILE A 108 -16.14 -14.43 9.00
CA ILE A 108 -17.24 -14.87 9.87
C ILE A 108 -16.91 -16.19 10.56
N GLY A 109 -17.50 -16.42 11.73
CA GLY A 109 -17.38 -17.67 12.47
C GLY A 109 -15.91 -18.04 12.76
N TRP A 110 -15.52 -19.25 12.35
CA TRP A 110 -14.19 -19.83 12.59
C TRP A 110 -13.10 -19.35 11.63
N GLY A 111 -13.22 -18.13 11.09
CA GLY A 111 -12.26 -17.58 10.12
C GLY A 111 -12.60 -17.83 8.66
N THR A 112 -13.88 -18.05 8.32
CA THR A 112 -14.29 -18.16 6.92
C THR A 112 -14.26 -16.78 6.26
N PRO A 113 -13.45 -16.56 5.21
CA PRO A 113 -13.37 -15.25 4.55
C PRO A 113 -14.62 -14.97 3.71
N ILE A 114 -15.13 -13.75 3.81
CA ILE A 114 -16.16 -13.22 2.93
C ILE A 114 -15.45 -12.59 1.73
N THR A 115 -15.33 -13.36 0.65
CA THR A 115 -14.43 -13.07 -0.48
C THR A 115 -14.75 -11.80 -1.27
N HIS A 116 -15.96 -11.25 -1.15
CA HIS A 116 -16.38 -10.02 -1.81
C HIS A 116 -16.32 -8.79 -0.88
N MET A 117 -15.73 -8.92 0.31
CA MET A 117 -15.54 -7.85 1.30
C MET A 117 -14.05 -7.71 1.65
N GLY A 118 -13.23 -7.50 0.61
CA GLY A 118 -11.79 -7.29 0.73
C GLY A 118 -11.47 -5.84 1.09
N LEU A 119 -10.70 -5.61 2.15
CA LEU A 119 -10.29 -4.30 2.61
C LEU A 119 -8.83 -4.02 2.24
N PHE A 120 -8.57 -2.81 1.77
CA PHE A 120 -7.23 -2.36 1.41
C PHE A 120 -6.94 -0.96 1.98
N VAL A 121 -5.66 -0.73 2.28
CA VAL A 121 -5.13 0.58 2.66
C VAL A 121 -5.14 1.45 1.41
N PRO A 122 -5.88 2.57 1.39
CA PRO A 122 -6.02 3.42 0.21
C PRO A 122 -4.74 4.21 -0.08
N ILE A 123 -4.53 4.58 -1.34
CA ILE A 123 -3.30 5.20 -1.84
C ILE A 123 -2.94 6.50 -1.11
N GLU A 124 -3.93 7.27 -0.66
CA GLU A 124 -3.74 8.52 0.06
C GLU A 124 -2.97 8.32 1.37
N ARG A 125 -3.20 7.19 2.06
CA ARG A 125 -2.44 6.85 3.27
C ARG A 125 -1.01 6.45 2.96
N ILE A 126 -0.79 5.78 1.83
CA ILE A 126 0.55 5.41 1.38
C ILE A 126 1.34 6.68 1.07
N TYR A 127 0.75 7.64 0.35
CA TYR A 127 1.38 8.94 0.11
C TYR A 127 1.68 9.69 1.40
N ALA A 128 0.70 9.83 2.29
CA ALA A 128 0.89 10.55 3.56
C ALA A 128 2.02 9.94 4.40
N TRP A 129 2.10 8.60 4.45
CA TRP A 129 3.15 7.91 5.19
C TRP A 129 4.53 8.09 4.55
N LEU A 130 4.63 8.00 3.21
CA LEU A 130 5.88 8.24 2.51
C LEU A 130 6.37 9.69 2.68
N GLU A 131 5.46 10.67 2.65
CA GLU A 131 5.77 12.08 2.90
C GLU A 131 6.25 12.30 4.34
N GLU A 132 5.51 11.79 5.33
CA GLU A 132 5.85 11.92 6.75
C GLU A 132 7.24 11.36 7.05
N GLU A 133 7.60 10.26 6.39
CA GLU A 133 8.87 9.58 6.62
C GLU A 133 10.01 10.09 5.73
N HIS A 134 9.75 11.06 4.84
CA HIS A 134 10.69 11.59 3.83
C HIS A 134 11.18 10.53 2.84
N TYR A 135 10.24 9.81 2.23
CA TYR A 135 10.47 8.83 1.15
C TYR A 135 9.79 9.24 -0.17
N ASP A 136 9.61 10.54 -0.37
CA ASP A 136 8.93 11.09 -1.54
C ASP A 136 9.56 10.70 -2.88
N PHE A 137 10.89 10.54 -2.90
CA PHE A 137 11.66 10.14 -4.08
C PHE A 137 11.19 8.82 -4.72
N ILE A 138 10.39 8.02 -4.00
CA ILE A 138 9.76 6.80 -4.53
C ILE A 138 8.75 7.11 -5.64
N TYR A 139 8.06 8.24 -5.55
CA TYR A 139 6.99 8.61 -6.48
C TYR A 139 7.19 9.98 -7.15
N ASP A 140 8.09 10.82 -6.63
CA ASP A 140 8.39 12.15 -7.12
C ASP A 140 9.78 12.19 -7.74
N GLU A 141 9.83 12.14 -9.07
CA GLU A 141 11.07 12.16 -9.86
C GLU A 141 11.89 13.45 -9.69
N THR A 142 11.30 14.51 -9.13
CA THR A 142 12.02 15.78 -8.88
C THR A 142 12.89 15.73 -7.63
N LYS A 143 12.75 14.69 -6.79
CA LYS A 143 13.49 14.52 -5.54
C LYS A 143 14.47 13.36 -5.62
N THR A 144 15.67 13.52 -5.06
CA THR A 144 16.64 12.43 -4.98
C THR A 144 16.54 11.67 -3.65
N GLU A 145 16.85 10.36 -3.66
CA GLU A 145 16.94 9.52 -2.43
C GLU A 145 17.83 10.19 -1.38
N LYS A 146 18.97 10.74 -1.80
CA LYS A 146 19.93 11.39 -0.89
C LYS A 146 19.33 12.59 -0.18
N GLU A 147 18.70 13.51 -0.92
CA GLU A 147 18.12 14.73 -0.34
C GLU A 147 17.05 14.39 0.69
N CYS A 148 16.14 13.49 0.35
CA CYS A 148 15.07 13.01 1.23
C CYS A 148 15.63 12.36 2.52
N LEU A 149 16.61 11.46 2.40
CA LEU A 149 17.17 10.76 3.55
C LEU A 149 18.05 11.66 4.43
N ASP A 150 18.73 12.65 3.85
CA ASP A 150 19.48 13.65 4.60
C ASP A 150 18.54 14.53 5.44
N LEU A 151 17.41 14.99 4.86
CA LEU A 151 16.37 15.73 5.57
C LEU A 151 15.81 14.90 6.74
N ARG A 152 15.46 13.64 6.46
CA ARG A 152 14.99 12.70 7.48
C ARG A 152 15.93 12.61 8.67
N ARG A 153 17.22 12.43 8.40
CA ARG A 153 18.26 12.30 9.44
C ARG A 153 18.31 13.56 10.30
N THR A 154 18.31 14.74 9.68
CA THR A 154 18.32 16.01 10.40
C THR A 154 17.09 16.20 11.28
N GLU A 155 15.89 15.83 10.82
CA GLU A 155 14.68 15.91 11.64
C GLU A 155 14.71 14.96 12.83
N ILE A 156 15.17 13.72 12.64
CA ILE A 156 15.32 12.75 13.73
C ILE A 156 16.31 13.27 14.77
N GLU A 157 17.44 13.83 14.35
CA GLU A 157 18.42 14.45 15.25
C GLU A 157 17.84 15.65 16.02
N ALA A 158 17.08 16.50 15.35
CA ALA A 158 16.41 17.64 15.98
C ALA A 158 15.37 17.21 17.02
N LYS A 159 14.53 16.21 16.68
CA LYS A 159 13.52 15.63 17.61
C LYS A 159 14.17 15.02 18.84
N LYS A 160 15.30 14.33 18.69
CA LYS A 160 16.06 13.76 19.81
C LYS A 160 16.59 14.85 20.74
N LYS A 161 17.21 15.91 20.20
CA LYS A 161 17.73 17.04 20.98
C LYS A 161 16.64 17.82 21.73
N ALA A 162 15.43 17.90 21.17
CA ALA A 162 14.30 18.58 21.82
C ALA A 162 13.69 17.78 22.98
N GLN A 163 14.03 16.49 23.11
CA GLN A 163 13.57 15.60 24.17
C GLN A 163 14.60 15.44 25.32
N GLU A 164 15.79 16.01 25.16
CA GLU A 164 16.86 16.12 26.18
C GLU A 164 16.77 17.44 26.94
#